data_AF-A0AAD6KB71-F1
#
_entry.id   AF-A0AAD6KB71-F1
#
_cell.length_a   1.000
_cell.length_b   1.000
_cell.length_c   1.000
_cell.angle_alpha   90.00
_cell.angle_beta   90.00
_cell.angle_gamma   90.00
#
_symmetry.space_group_name_H-M   'P 1'
#
loop_
_entity.id
_entity.type
_entity.pdbx_description
1 polymer ?
#
loop_
_entity_poly.entity_id
_entity_poly.type
_entity_poly.pdbx_seq_one_letter_code
_entity_poly.pdbx_strand_id
1 'polypeptide(L)'
;MAQSISIVLVLALAFAPLCLCAKTTGGYLYPQFYDRSCPKAQEIVNSIVAKAVAKEARMAASLVRLHFHDCFVKGCDASILLDSSRGIISEKGSNPNRNSARGFEVIDDIKSALEKECPKTVSCADIMALAARDSTVISGGPSWEVPLGRRDSRGASLSGSNSNIPAPNNTFQTILTKFKLQGLGVVDLVALSGKLTHPMPSFELSQTINKVLKFRKLLFREPHNWKCSVHQLQAEALQPVRKWAA
;
A
#
# COMPACT_ATOMS: atom_id res chain seq x y z
N MET A 1 27.55 -57.07 -8.94
CA MET A 1 26.57 -56.24 -8.20
C MET A 1 27.07 -54.84 -7.86
N ALA A 2 28.36 -54.63 -7.51
CA ALA A 2 28.90 -53.30 -7.18
C ALA A 2 29.01 -52.31 -8.38
N GLN A 3 29.30 -52.81 -9.59
CA GLN A 3 29.43 -51.95 -10.79
C GLN A 3 28.09 -51.41 -11.29
N SER A 4 27.01 -52.18 -11.12
CA SER A 4 25.65 -51.81 -11.51
C SER A 4 25.08 -50.68 -10.65
N ILE A 5 25.43 -50.65 -9.35
CA ILE A 5 24.98 -49.64 -8.38
C ILE A 5 25.64 -48.28 -8.66
N SER A 6 26.90 -48.29 -9.11
CA SER A 6 27.65 -47.06 -9.42
C SER A 6 27.10 -46.31 -10.64
N ILE A 7 26.58 -47.03 -11.64
CA ILE A 7 26.01 -46.42 -12.85
C ILE A 7 24.65 -45.77 -12.56
N VAL A 8 23.84 -46.38 -11.69
CA VAL A 8 22.53 -45.84 -11.29
C VAL A 8 22.68 -44.55 -10.45
N LEU A 9 23.71 -44.48 -9.59
CA LEU A 9 24.04 -43.28 -8.81
C LEU A 9 24.50 -42.11 -9.69
N VAL A 10 25.24 -42.37 -10.77
CA VAL A 10 25.72 -41.32 -11.69
C VAL A 10 24.58 -40.79 -12.58
N LEU A 11 23.64 -41.65 -13.01
CA LEU A 11 22.46 -41.23 -13.77
C LEU A 11 21.44 -40.45 -12.95
N ALA A 12 21.31 -40.73 -11.65
CA ALA A 12 20.42 -39.99 -10.75
C ALA A 12 20.91 -38.55 -10.46
N LEU A 13 22.23 -38.31 -10.50
CA LEU A 13 22.83 -36.98 -10.34
C LEU A 13 22.74 -36.12 -11.61
N ALA A 14 22.58 -36.72 -12.80
CA ALA A 14 22.42 -36.02 -14.08
C ALA A 14 20.99 -35.53 -14.35
N PHE A 15 20.00 -36.05 -13.60
CA PHE A 15 18.58 -35.69 -13.72
C PHE A 15 18.06 -34.88 -12.53
N ALA A 16 18.92 -34.23 -11.75
CA ALA A 16 18.49 -33.18 -10.83
C ALA A 16 18.01 -31.99 -11.68
N PRO A 17 16.69 -31.70 -11.75
CA PRO A 17 16.23 -30.57 -12.52
C PRO A 17 16.76 -29.32 -11.83
N LEU A 18 17.57 -28.59 -12.59
CA LEU A 18 17.93 -27.20 -12.36
C LEU A 18 16.63 -26.37 -12.39
N CYS A 19 15.87 -26.41 -11.29
CA CYS A 19 14.62 -25.68 -11.14
C CYS A 19 14.49 -25.09 -9.74
N LEU A 20 15.56 -24.43 -9.28
CA LEU A 20 15.46 -23.33 -8.32
C LEU A 20 15.52 -21.99 -9.07
N CYS A 21 14.61 -21.79 -10.03
CA CYS A 21 14.11 -20.44 -10.25
C CYS A 21 13.05 -20.20 -9.17
N ALA A 22 13.49 -19.86 -7.96
CA ALA A 22 12.65 -19.05 -7.10
C ALA A 22 12.40 -17.77 -7.91
N LYS A 23 11.23 -17.67 -8.57
CA LYS A 23 10.76 -16.40 -9.11
C LYS A 23 10.64 -15.50 -7.89
N THR A 24 11.68 -14.71 -7.62
CA THR A 24 11.52 -13.49 -6.86
C THR A 24 10.61 -12.63 -7.72
N THR A 25 9.29 -12.77 -7.55
CA THR A 25 8.27 -11.92 -8.16
C THR A 25 8.29 -10.56 -7.49
N GLY A 26 9.48 -9.94 -7.44
CA GLY A 26 9.60 -8.52 -7.23
C GLY A 26 9.26 -7.82 -8.55
N GLY A 27 7.98 -7.65 -8.88
CA GLY A 27 7.56 -6.83 -10.02
C GLY A 27 7.86 -5.35 -9.79
N TYR A 28 8.58 -4.67 -10.69
CA TYR A 28 8.85 -3.23 -10.55
C TYR A 28 7.53 -2.45 -10.52
N LEU A 29 7.49 -1.34 -9.77
CA LEU A 29 6.35 -0.42 -9.83
C LEU A 29 6.49 0.45 -11.08
N TYR A 30 5.42 0.57 -11.85
CA TYR A 30 5.39 1.43 -13.04
C TYR A 30 3.98 1.99 -13.27
N PRO A 31 3.84 3.18 -13.90
CA PRO A 31 2.54 3.86 -13.99
C PRO A 31 1.47 3.09 -14.79
N GLN A 32 1.89 2.33 -15.80
CA GLN A 32 1.00 1.64 -16.75
C GLN A 32 0.51 0.26 -16.26
N PHE A 33 0.68 -0.06 -14.97
CA PHE A 33 0.42 -1.40 -14.41
C PHE A 33 -1.01 -1.90 -14.67
N TYR A 34 -1.99 -0.99 -14.68
CA TYR A 34 -3.41 -1.31 -14.84
C TYR A 34 -3.99 -0.98 -16.22
N ASP A 35 -3.19 -0.49 -17.17
CA ASP A 35 -3.71 0.01 -18.46
C ASP A 35 -4.46 -1.04 -19.27
N ARG A 36 -4.08 -2.31 -19.13
CA ARG A 36 -4.76 -3.44 -19.80
C ARG A 36 -5.81 -4.13 -18.93
N SER A 37 -5.58 -4.22 -17.62
CA SER A 37 -6.43 -5.00 -16.71
C SER A 37 -7.56 -4.20 -16.10
N CYS A 38 -7.37 -2.89 -15.90
CA CYS A 38 -8.38 -1.96 -15.43
C CYS A 38 -8.11 -0.53 -15.95
N PRO A 39 -8.36 -0.26 -17.25
CA PRO A 39 -8.00 1.01 -17.89
C PRO A 39 -8.67 2.24 -17.24
N LYS A 40 -9.86 2.07 -16.65
CA LYS A 40 -10.59 3.14 -15.96
C LYS A 40 -10.19 3.33 -14.49
N ALA A 41 -9.19 2.60 -13.99
CA ALA A 41 -8.85 2.63 -12.56
C ALA A 41 -8.55 4.05 -12.05
N GLN A 42 -7.69 4.79 -12.76
CA GLN A 42 -7.31 6.15 -12.36
C GLN A 42 -8.49 7.12 -12.43
N GLU A 43 -9.35 7.00 -13.45
CA GLU A 43 -10.53 7.83 -13.63
C GLU A 43 -11.55 7.62 -12.50
N ILE A 44 -11.82 6.36 -12.15
CA ILE A 44 -12.74 6.00 -11.07
C ILE A 44 -12.26 6.55 -9.74
N VAL A 45 -10.96 6.37 -9.43
CA VAL A 45 -10.36 6.90 -8.20
C VAL A 45 -10.50 8.42 -8.16
N ASN A 46 -10.09 9.11 -9.23
CA ASN A 46 -10.15 10.57 -9.31
C ASN A 46 -11.58 11.10 -9.12
N SER A 47 -12.56 10.48 -9.79
CA SER A 47 -13.97 10.87 -9.70
C SER A 47 -14.52 10.80 -8.28
N ILE A 48 -14.22 9.72 -7.56
CA ILE A 48 -14.71 9.53 -6.18
C ILE A 48 -13.98 10.46 -5.20
N VAL A 49 -12.66 10.63 -5.35
CA VAL A 49 -11.89 11.59 -4.55
C VAL A 49 -12.41 13.00 -4.78
N ALA A 50 -12.65 13.41 -6.02
CA ALA A 50 -13.20 14.73 -6.34
C ALA A 50 -14.56 14.96 -5.66
N LYS A 51 -15.46 13.97 -5.70
CA LYS A 51 -16.75 14.04 -4.98
C LYS A 51 -16.58 14.15 -3.47
N ALA A 52 -15.66 13.38 -2.89
CA ALA A 52 -15.40 13.40 -1.45
C ALA A 52 -14.81 14.75 -1.00
N VAL A 53 -13.88 15.31 -1.77
CA VAL A 53 -13.27 16.63 -1.50
C VAL A 53 -14.27 17.77 -1.71
N ALA A 54 -15.13 17.67 -2.73
CA ALA A 54 -16.21 18.65 -2.94
C ALA A 54 -17.22 18.65 -1.78
N LYS A 55 -17.51 17.48 -1.21
CA LYS A 55 -18.36 17.34 -0.02
C LYS A 55 -17.67 17.86 1.24
N GLU A 56 -16.38 17.58 1.40
CA GLU A 56 -15.58 18.06 2.52
C GLU A 56 -14.14 18.34 2.09
N ALA A 57 -13.77 19.63 1.99
CA ALA A 57 -12.46 20.04 1.50
C ALA A 57 -11.28 19.43 2.30
N ARG A 58 -11.47 19.20 3.61
CA ARG A 58 -10.46 18.57 4.49
C ARG A 58 -10.15 17.11 4.12
N MET A 59 -10.99 16.47 3.31
CA MET A 59 -10.78 15.09 2.89
C MET A 59 -9.49 14.93 2.07
N ALA A 60 -9.12 15.92 1.26
CA ALA A 60 -7.89 15.88 0.47
C ALA A 60 -6.66 15.68 1.37
N ALA A 61 -6.51 16.51 2.40
CA ALA A 61 -5.43 16.39 3.37
C ALA A 61 -5.49 15.07 4.17
N SER A 62 -6.70 14.57 4.42
CA SER A 62 -6.92 13.33 5.16
C SER A 62 -6.43 12.11 4.38
N LEU A 63 -6.71 12.03 3.08
CA LEU A 63 -6.29 10.94 2.20
C LEU A 63 -4.77 10.93 1.98
N VAL A 64 -4.16 12.11 1.79
CA VAL A 64 -2.69 12.25 1.71
C VAL A 64 -2.04 11.78 3.01
N ARG A 65 -2.57 12.19 4.17
CA ARG A 65 -2.10 11.74 5.48
C ARG A 65 -2.26 10.23 5.64
N LEU A 66 -3.40 9.68 5.24
CA LEU A 66 -3.64 8.24 5.35
C LEU A 66 -2.60 7.42 4.58
N HIS A 67 -2.25 7.86 3.37
CA HIS A 67 -1.20 7.23 2.58
C HIS A 67 0.21 7.40 3.18
N PHE A 68 0.54 8.58 3.72
CA PHE A 68 1.80 8.77 4.47
C PHE A 68 1.91 7.79 5.65
N HIS A 69 0.82 7.65 6.42
CA HIS A 69 0.78 6.77 7.58
C HIS A 69 0.94 5.28 7.22
N ASP A 70 0.34 4.83 6.12
CA ASP A 70 0.55 3.48 5.58
C ASP A 70 2.02 3.26 5.24
N CYS A 71 2.59 4.13 4.41
CA CYS A 71 3.94 3.94 3.91
C CYS A 71 5.04 4.00 4.99
N PHE A 72 4.80 4.71 6.10
CA PHE A 72 5.72 4.79 7.23
C PHE A 72 5.70 3.54 8.13
N VAL A 73 4.77 2.61 7.91
CA VAL A 73 4.63 1.37 8.68
C VAL A 73 4.72 0.19 7.73
N LYS A 74 5.87 -0.51 7.72
CA LYS A 74 6.14 -1.66 6.85
C LYS A 74 6.05 -1.39 5.33
N GLY A 75 5.95 -0.13 4.92
CA GLY A 75 5.86 0.28 3.52
C GLY A 75 4.40 0.47 3.07
N CYS A 76 4.19 0.88 1.82
CA CYS A 76 2.84 1.13 1.30
C CYS A 76 2.15 -0.20 0.95
N ASP A 77 1.57 -0.87 1.94
CA ASP A 77 0.96 -2.19 1.83
C ASP A 77 -0.52 -2.20 2.27
N ALA A 78 -1.15 -1.03 2.47
CA ALA A 78 -2.52 -0.88 2.96
C ALA A 78 -2.78 -1.55 4.32
N SER A 79 -1.76 -1.84 5.11
CA SER A 79 -1.90 -2.45 6.44
C SER A 79 -2.69 -1.56 7.40
N ILE A 80 -2.64 -0.24 7.23
CA ILE A 80 -3.43 0.71 8.04
C ILE A 80 -4.94 0.56 7.86
N LEU A 81 -5.40 0.01 6.74
CA LEU A 81 -6.83 -0.15 6.47
C LEU A 81 -7.44 -1.35 7.20
N LEU A 82 -6.60 -2.32 7.62
CA LEU A 82 -7.03 -3.55 8.28
C LEU A 82 -7.64 -3.27 9.65
N ASP A 83 -8.83 -3.81 9.90
CA ASP A 83 -9.48 -3.76 11.21
C ASP A 83 -9.01 -4.90 12.13
N SER A 84 -9.26 -4.72 13.42
CA SER A 84 -8.93 -5.73 14.42
C SER A 84 -9.80 -6.97 14.19
N SER A 85 -9.17 -8.10 13.91
CA SER A 85 -9.82 -9.38 13.66
C SER A 85 -8.84 -10.51 13.96
N ARG A 86 -9.32 -11.68 14.42
CA ARG A 86 -8.56 -12.87 14.86
C ARG A 86 -7.06 -12.85 14.50
N GLY A 87 -6.22 -12.39 15.44
CA GLY A 87 -4.75 -12.36 15.31
C GLY A 87 -4.13 -11.08 14.74
N ILE A 88 -4.94 -10.12 14.28
CA ILE A 88 -4.54 -8.81 13.77
C ILE A 88 -5.03 -7.73 14.74
N ILE A 89 -4.12 -6.88 15.18
CA ILE A 89 -4.43 -5.66 15.93
C ILE A 89 -4.28 -4.48 14.99
N SER A 90 -5.39 -3.76 14.74
CA SER A 90 -5.43 -2.67 13.76
C SER A 90 -4.49 -1.52 14.11
N GLU A 91 -3.84 -0.97 13.08
CA GLU A 91 -3.06 0.27 13.23
C GLU A 91 -3.95 1.47 13.51
N LYS A 92 -5.25 1.41 13.22
CA LYS A 92 -6.21 2.47 13.54
C LYS A 92 -6.26 2.79 15.04
N GLY A 93 -5.88 1.81 15.88
CA GLY A 93 -5.78 1.97 17.33
C GLY A 93 -4.47 2.59 17.85
N SER A 94 -3.50 2.88 16.98
CA SER A 94 -2.20 3.46 17.39
C SER A 94 -2.35 4.90 17.86
N ASN A 95 -1.43 5.39 18.69
CA ASN A 95 -1.39 6.78 19.14
C ASN A 95 -1.49 7.81 18.00
N PRO A 96 -0.79 7.67 16.86
CA PRO A 96 -0.92 8.61 15.76
C PRO A 96 -2.24 8.50 14.98
N ASN A 97 -2.95 7.36 15.04
CA ASN A 97 -4.15 7.11 14.23
C ASN A 97 -5.46 7.22 15.00
N ARG A 98 -5.48 6.83 16.27
CA ARG A 98 -6.68 6.77 17.10
C ARG A 98 -7.33 8.15 17.20
N ASN A 99 -8.61 8.24 16.87
CA ASN A 99 -9.39 9.47 16.86
C ASN A 99 -8.78 10.59 15.99
N SER A 100 -7.98 10.23 14.97
CA SER A 100 -7.20 11.18 14.18
C SER A 100 -7.18 10.83 12.69
N ALA A 101 -6.83 9.59 12.33
CA ALA A 101 -6.90 9.12 10.96
C ALA A 101 -8.37 8.97 10.50
N ARG A 102 -8.65 9.32 9.25
CA ARG A 102 -10.00 9.40 8.67
C ARG A 102 -9.95 9.30 7.15
N GLY A 103 -11.11 9.13 6.49
CA GLY A 103 -11.20 8.94 5.04
C GLY A 103 -11.14 7.48 4.61
N PHE A 104 -11.28 6.54 5.54
CA PHE A 104 -11.33 5.10 5.26
C PHE A 104 -12.54 4.75 4.39
N GLU A 105 -13.67 5.41 4.63
CA GLU A 105 -14.92 5.28 3.90
C GLU A 105 -14.78 5.64 2.42
N VAL A 106 -13.95 6.65 2.11
CA VAL A 106 -13.69 7.06 0.72
C VAL A 106 -12.89 5.97 0.00
N ILE A 107 -11.92 5.36 0.68
CA ILE A 107 -11.15 4.23 0.13
C ILE A 107 -12.07 3.03 -0.13
N ASP A 108 -13.02 2.76 0.77
CA ASP A 108 -14.01 1.70 0.61
C ASP A 108 -14.95 1.96 -0.59
N ASP A 109 -15.42 3.21 -0.76
CA ASP A 109 -16.23 3.60 -1.91
C ASP A 109 -15.46 3.43 -3.23
N ILE A 110 -14.19 3.83 -3.26
CA ILE A 110 -13.31 3.63 -4.42
C ILE A 110 -13.14 2.15 -4.71
N LYS A 111 -12.83 1.34 -3.68
CA LYS A 111 -12.65 -0.10 -3.84
C LYS A 111 -13.94 -0.75 -4.36
N SER A 112 -15.09 -0.38 -3.82
CA SER A 112 -16.39 -0.91 -4.25
C SER A 112 -16.68 -0.59 -5.72
N ALA A 113 -16.39 0.63 -6.17
CA ALA A 113 -16.54 1.02 -7.57
C ALA A 113 -15.56 0.26 -8.48
N LEU A 114 -14.29 0.12 -8.08
CA LEU A 114 -13.29 -0.61 -8.84
C LEU A 114 -13.60 -2.10 -8.92
N GLU A 115 -14.07 -2.74 -7.85
CA GLU A 115 -14.44 -4.16 -7.89
C GLU A 115 -15.66 -4.44 -8.78
N LYS A 116 -16.52 -3.46 -9.01
CA LYS A 116 -17.62 -3.57 -9.99
C LYS A 116 -17.12 -3.48 -11.44
N GLU A 117 -16.11 -2.67 -11.70
CA GLU A 117 -15.54 -2.48 -13.05
C GLU A 117 -14.50 -3.57 -13.39
N CYS A 118 -13.59 -3.86 -12.46
CA CYS A 118 -12.44 -4.75 -12.65
C CYS A 118 -12.21 -5.60 -11.38
N PRO A 119 -12.97 -6.70 -11.23
CA PRO A 119 -12.92 -7.55 -10.03
C PRO A 119 -11.50 -8.04 -9.72
N LYS A 120 -11.12 -8.00 -8.43
CA LYS A 120 -9.88 -8.54 -7.86
C LYS A 120 -8.59 -8.06 -8.55
N THR A 121 -8.62 -6.87 -9.14
CA THR A 121 -7.53 -6.36 -9.97
C THR A 121 -6.69 -5.30 -9.26
N VAL A 122 -7.32 -4.22 -8.78
CA VAL A 122 -6.62 -3.08 -8.19
C VAL A 122 -6.43 -3.28 -6.68
N SER A 123 -5.20 -3.12 -6.19
CA SER A 123 -4.87 -3.26 -4.76
C SER A 123 -5.31 -2.04 -3.95
N CYS A 124 -5.58 -2.24 -2.66
CA CYS A 124 -5.88 -1.14 -1.73
C CYS A 124 -4.69 -0.18 -1.60
N ALA A 125 -3.47 -0.71 -1.60
CA ALA A 125 -2.25 0.08 -1.54
C ALA A 125 -2.11 1.04 -2.73
N ASP A 126 -2.44 0.58 -3.94
CA ASP A 126 -2.44 1.44 -5.13
C ASP A 126 -3.61 2.42 -5.16
N ILE A 127 -4.78 2.05 -4.63
CA ILE A 127 -5.90 2.99 -4.43
C ILE A 127 -5.46 4.17 -3.55
N MET A 128 -4.79 3.91 -2.43
CA MET A 128 -4.31 4.96 -1.53
C MET A 128 -3.27 5.86 -2.20
N ALA A 129 -2.36 5.29 -3.00
CA ALA A 129 -1.37 6.07 -3.73
C ALA A 129 -2.00 6.99 -4.79
N LEU A 130 -2.97 6.48 -5.55
CA LEU A 130 -3.74 7.28 -6.50
C LEU A 130 -4.58 8.35 -5.80
N ALA A 131 -5.26 8.00 -4.71
CA ALA A 131 -6.08 8.93 -3.95
C ALA A 131 -5.27 10.09 -3.35
N ALA A 132 -4.04 9.82 -2.88
CA ALA A 132 -3.13 10.87 -2.41
C ALA A 132 -2.70 11.82 -3.55
N ARG A 133 -2.43 11.28 -4.74
CA ARG A 133 -2.14 12.09 -5.94
C ARG A 133 -3.30 12.96 -6.34
N ASP A 134 -4.48 12.36 -6.50
CA ASP A 134 -5.68 13.09 -6.91
C ASP A 134 -6.05 14.18 -5.88
N SER A 135 -5.96 13.88 -4.59
CA SER A 135 -6.18 14.85 -3.51
C SER A 135 -5.24 16.05 -3.59
N THR A 136 -3.96 15.81 -3.90
CA THR A 136 -2.96 16.87 -4.05
C THR A 136 -3.25 17.75 -5.25
N VAL A 137 -3.56 17.14 -6.40
CA VAL A 137 -3.91 17.86 -7.64
C VAL A 137 -5.17 18.70 -7.46
N ILE A 138 -6.23 18.14 -6.85
CA ILE A 138 -7.49 18.85 -6.59
C ILE A 138 -7.25 20.06 -5.66
N SER A 139 -6.28 19.96 -4.75
CA SER A 139 -5.92 21.05 -3.83
C SER A 139 -5.01 22.11 -4.47
N GLY A 140 -4.76 22.06 -5.78
CA GLY A 140 -3.89 23.00 -6.51
C GLY A 140 -2.41 22.63 -6.50
N GLY A 141 -2.07 21.41 -6.06
CA GLY A 141 -0.71 20.88 -6.13
C GLY A 141 -0.31 20.36 -7.52
N PRO A 142 0.95 19.92 -7.68
CA PRO A 142 1.42 19.37 -8.96
C PRO A 142 0.76 18.03 -9.25
N SER A 143 0.71 17.66 -10.53
CA SER A 143 0.41 16.29 -10.97
C SER A 143 1.70 15.52 -11.24
N TRP A 144 1.65 14.21 -11.08
CA TRP A 144 2.75 13.29 -11.41
C TRP A 144 2.20 11.90 -11.75
N GLU A 145 3.04 11.10 -12.40
CA GLU A 145 2.75 9.69 -12.66
C GLU A 145 3.00 8.86 -11.40
N VAL A 146 1.96 8.20 -10.90
CA VAL A 146 2.08 7.31 -9.73
C VAL A 146 2.59 5.96 -10.20
N PRO A 147 3.74 5.45 -9.70
CA PRO A 147 4.14 4.06 -9.95
C PRO A 147 3.15 3.11 -9.27
N LEU A 148 2.61 2.13 -10.00
CA LEU A 148 1.58 1.19 -9.52
C LEU A 148 2.09 -0.25 -9.55
N GLY A 149 1.35 -1.17 -8.94
CA GLY A 149 1.70 -2.58 -8.77
C GLY A 149 1.99 -2.99 -7.32
N ARG A 150 1.56 -2.18 -6.34
CA ARG A 150 1.64 -2.55 -4.91
C ARG A 150 0.64 -3.65 -4.61
N ARG A 151 0.85 -4.34 -3.49
CA ARG A 151 -0.02 -5.44 -3.03
C ARG A 151 -0.36 -5.25 -1.58
N ASP A 152 -1.50 -5.79 -1.19
CA ASP A 152 -2.07 -5.57 0.14
C ASP A 152 -1.46 -6.53 1.17
N SER A 153 -1.24 -6.01 2.38
CA SER A 153 -0.73 -6.73 3.53
C SER A 153 -1.74 -7.71 4.08
N ARG A 154 -1.24 -8.75 4.76
CA ARG A 154 -2.07 -9.70 5.52
C ARG A 154 -2.08 -9.44 7.03
N GLY A 155 -1.44 -8.37 7.48
CA GLY A 155 -1.36 -8.04 8.88
C GLY A 155 -0.91 -6.61 9.12
N ALA A 156 -1.46 -6.02 10.18
CA ALA A 156 -1.14 -4.69 10.68
C ALA A 156 0.02 -4.73 11.70
N SER A 157 0.67 -3.59 11.92
CA SER A 157 1.68 -3.37 12.95
C SER A 157 1.35 -2.17 13.82
N LEU A 158 0.58 -2.40 14.90
CA LEU A 158 0.29 -1.37 15.91
C LEU A 158 1.59 -0.79 16.52
N SER A 159 2.56 -1.65 16.83
CA SER A 159 3.85 -1.23 17.41
C SER A 159 4.69 -0.43 16.41
N GLY A 160 4.72 -0.84 15.14
CA GLY A 160 5.36 -0.11 14.06
C GLY A 160 4.74 1.27 13.87
N SER A 161 3.40 1.35 13.87
CA SER A 161 2.66 2.61 13.81
C SER A 161 3.02 3.56 14.96
N ASN A 162 3.09 3.07 16.21
CA ASN A 162 3.49 3.87 17.36
C ASN A 162 4.96 4.32 17.32
N SER A 163 5.84 3.53 16.72
CA SER A 163 7.30 3.77 16.78
C SER A 163 7.80 4.60 15.59
N ASN A 164 7.31 4.32 14.38
CA ASN A 164 7.86 4.85 13.14
C ASN A 164 7.23 6.17 12.72
N ILE A 165 5.96 6.39 13.04
CA ILE A 165 5.29 7.64 12.67
C ILE A 165 5.83 8.77 13.56
N PRO A 166 6.33 9.88 12.98
CA PRO A 166 6.79 11.01 13.77
C PRO A 166 5.65 11.65 14.56
N ALA A 167 5.88 11.91 15.85
CA ALA A 167 4.92 12.64 16.67
C ALA A 167 5.19 14.16 16.60
N PRO A 168 4.17 15.02 16.77
CA PRO A 168 4.35 16.49 16.69
C PRO A 168 5.34 17.06 17.72
N ASN A 169 5.55 16.37 18.84
CA ASN A 169 6.49 16.74 19.89
C ASN A 169 7.90 16.12 19.74
N ASN A 170 8.15 15.37 18.66
CA ASN A 170 9.48 14.81 18.41
C ASN A 170 10.46 15.93 18.01
N THR A 171 11.71 15.81 18.46
CA THR A 171 12.79 16.71 18.02
C THR A 171 13.05 16.54 16.52
N PHE A 172 13.57 17.58 15.87
CA PHE A 172 13.98 17.50 14.45
C PHE A 172 14.88 16.29 14.18
N GLN A 173 15.85 16.02 15.06
CA GLN A 173 16.79 14.90 14.89
C GLN A 173 16.07 13.55 14.92
N THR A 174 15.07 13.39 15.81
CA THR A 174 14.24 12.19 15.87
C THR A 174 13.42 12.01 14.59
N ILE A 175 12.81 13.09 14.10
CA ILE A 175 12.03 13.07 12.86
C ILE A 175 12.93 12.69 11.67
N LEU A 176 14.09 13.33 11.53
CA LEU A 176 15.05 13.03 10.47
C LEU A 176 15.53 11.57 10.52
N THR A 177 15.75 11.03 11.72
CA THR A 177 16.13 9.62 11.91
C THR A 177 15.02 8.68 11.41
N LYS A 178 13.77 8.96 11.76
CA LYS A 178 12.61 8.18 11.28
C LYS A 178 12.50 8.22 9.75
N PHE A 179 12.69 9.39 9.14
CA PHE A 179 12.70 9.53 7.68
C PHE A 179 13.86 8.74 7.04
N LYS A 180 15.06 8.79 7.63
CA LYS A 180 16.21 8.02 7.13
C LYS A 180 15.99 6.51 7.20
N LEU A 181 15.33 6.00 8.25
CA LEU A 181 14.94 4.59 8.35
C LEU A 181 13.99 4.16 7.22
N GLN A 182 13.21 5.12 6.73
CA GLN A 182 12.34 4.99 5.58
C GLN A 182 13.07 5.23 4.23
N GLY A 183 14.39 5.48 4.25
CA GLY A 183 15.17 5.80 3.06
C GLY A 183 14.93 7.21 2.51
N LEU A 184 14.34 8.09 3.31
CA LEU A 184 14.06 9.49 2.97
C LEU A 184 15.11 10.42 3.59
N GLY A 185 15.58 11.39 2.80
CA GLY A 185 16.58 12.37 3.21
C GLY A 185 15.98 13.62 3.86
N VAL A 186 16.85 14.59 4.18
CA VAL A 186 16.42 15.90 4.72
C VAL A 186 15.61 16.70 3.72
N VAL A 187 15.94 16.62 2.43
CA VAL A 187 15.16 17.26 1.35
C VAL A 187 13.74 16.70 1.32
N ASP A 188 13.61 15.37 1.44
CA ASP A 188 12.31 14.71 1.44
C ASP A 188 11.49 15.06 2.69
N LEU A 189 12.17 15.16 3.84
CA LEU A 189 11.56 15.65 5.07
C LEU A 189 11.02 17.07 4.90
N VAL A 190 11.81 18.01 4.36
CA VAL A 190 11.39 19.41 4.20
C VAL A 190 10.22 19.51 3.21
N ALA A 191 10.29 18.83 2.07
CA ALA A 191 9.22 18.92 1.08
C ALA A 191 7.93 18.18 1.52
N LEU A 192 8.00 17.12 2.34
CA LEU A 192 6.82 16.51 2.97
C LEU A 192 6.29 17.27 4.19
N SER A 193 7.18 17.95 4.92
CA SER A 193 6.79 18.87 6.01
C SER A 193 6.25 20.19 5.46
N GLY A 194 6.35 20.38 4.14
CA GLY A 194 5.83 21.49 3.38
C GLY A 194 4.37 21.72 3.73
N LYS A 195 4.17 22.67 4.64
CA LYS A 195 2.89 23.27 4.96
C LYS A 195 2.32 23.79 3.62
N LEU A 196 1.04 23.51 3.34
CA LEU A 196 0.24 24.03 2.21
C LEU A 196 0.17 25.57 2.24
N THR A 197 1.31 26.28 2.25
CA THR A 197 1.38 27.71 2.59
C THR A 197 2.30 28.50 1.68
N HIS A 198 3.25 27.90 0.96
CA HIS A 198 4.10 28.60 -0.02
C HIS A 198 4.31 27.75 -1.28
N PRO A 199 4.33 28.37 -2.49
CA PRO A 199 4.58 27.63 -3.71
C PRO A 199 6.06 27.21 -3.76
N MET A 200 6.33 25.94 -3.44
CA MET A 200 7.57 25.28 -3.86
C MET A 200 7.59 25.17 -5.39
N PRO A 201 8.76 25.25 -6.04
CA PRO A 201 8.89 24.95 -7.46
C PRO A 201 8.31 23.57 -7.76
N SER A 202 7.39 23.49 -8.73
CA SER A 202 6.61 22.28 -9.07
C SER A 202 7.46 21.04 -9.33
N PHE A 203 8.71 21.22 -9.77
CA PHE A 203 9.67 20.16 -10.07
C PHE A 203 10.23 19.45 -8.82
N GLU A 204 10.55 20.18 -7.74
CA GLU A 204 11.13 19.59 -6.52
C GLU A 204 10.04 18.92 -5.66
N LEU A 205 8.85 19.52 -5.60
CA LEU A 205 7.70 18.93 -4.92
C LEU A 205 7.26 17.62 -5.61
N SER A 206 7.25 17.60 -6.95
CA SER A 206 6.99 16.38 -7.72
C SER A 206 8.03 15.30 -7.45
N GLN A 207 9.33 15.62 -7.31
CA GLN A 207 10.35 14.62 -7.01
C GLN A 207 10.30 14.09 -5.57
N THR A 208 10.06 14.93 -4.57
CA THR A 208 9.92 14.46 -3.18
C THR A 208 8.63 13.69 -2.97
N ILE A 209 7.51 14.17 -3.50
CA ILE A 209 6.26 13.42 -3.50
C ILE A 209 6.45 12.12 -4.26
N ASN A 210 7.12 12.11 -5.42
CA ASN A 210 7.46 10.88 -6.11
C ASN A 210 8.33 9.96 -5.25
N LYS A 211 9.31 10.42 -4.50
CA LYS A 211 10.15 9.54 -3.64
C LYS A 211 9.37 8.91 -2.50
N VAL A 212 8.44 9.65 -1.92
CA VAL A 212 7.58 9.20 -0.83
C VAL A 212 6.49 8.30 -1.39
N LEU A 213 5.85 8.64 -2.49
CA LEU A 213 4.88 7.75 -3.13
C LEU A 213 5.55 6.55 -3.78
N LYS A 214 6.83 6.63 -4.19
CA LYS A 214 7.67 5.52 -4.70
C LYS A 214 8.34 4.74 -3.57
N PHE A 215 7.77 4.78 -2.36
CA PHE A 215 8.20 4.00 -1.21
C PHE A 215 8.49 2.55 -1.62
N ARG A 216 9.76 2.21 -1.47
CA ARG A 216 10.41 1.04 -2.03
C ARG A 216 9.82 -0.24 -1.43
N LYS A 217 9.31 -1.08 -2.31
CA LYS A 217 9.14 -2.54 -2.25
C LYS A 217 9.77 -3.22 -1.03
N LEU A 218 8.96 -3.71 -0.09
CA LEU A 218 9.40 -4.67 0.93
C LEU A 218 8.41 -5.83 1.05
N LEU A 219 8.90 -6.98 0.58
CA LEU A 219 8.55 -8.37 0.88
C LEU A 219 7.12 -8.86 0.58
N PHE A 220 7.07 -9.74 -0.43
CA PHE A 220 5.90 -10.40 -0.99
C PHE A 220 5.57 -11.71 -0.25
N ARG A 221 4.27 -11.98 -0.05
CA ARG A 221 3.72 -13.35 0.06
C ARG A 221 2.37 -13.42 -0.65
N GLU A 222 2.15 -14.50 -1.40
CA GLU A 222 1.04 -14.76 -2.34
C GLU A 222 -0.40 -14.49 -1.80
N PRO A 223 -1.36 -14.09 -2.68
CA PRO A 223 -2.66 -13.53 -2.30
C PRO A 223 -3.80 -14.57 -2.31
N HIS A 224 -4.60 -14.66 -1.24
CA HIS A 224 -5.95 -15.23 -1.35
C HIS A 224 -6.91 -14.51 -0.38
N ASN A 225 -7.08 -13.19 -0.53
CA ASN A 225 -8.32 -12.42 -0.28
C ASN A 225 -8.04 -10.90 -0.33
N TRP A 226 -8.71 -10.18 -1.24
CA TRP A 226 -8.49 -8.75 -1.52
C TRP A 226 -9.64 -7.88 -0.98
N LYS A 227 -9.59 -7.50 0.30
CA LYS A 227 -10.62 -6.63 0.91
C LYS A 227 -9.95 -5.43 1.59
N CYS A 228 -10.38 -4.21 1.25
CA CYS A 228 -9.78 -2.98 1.77
C CYS A 228 -10.31 -2.53 3.13
N SER A 229 -11.56 -2.85 3.56
CA SER A 229 -11.99 -2.62 4.95
C SER A 229 -13.35 -3.26 5.36
N VAL A 230 -13.55 -3.36 6.69
CA VAL A 230 -14.72 -3.68 7.56
C VAL A 230 -15.78 -4.69 7.07
N HIS A 231 -16.60 -4.35 6.06
CA HIS A 231 -17.93 -4.95 5.93
C HIS A 231 -17.97 -6.35 5.32
N GLN A 232 -16.88 -6.82 4.74
CA GLN A 232 -16.90 -8.04 3.93
C GLN A 232 -16.22 -9.24 4.61
N LEU A 233 -15.63 -9.05 5.79
CA LEU A 233 -15.16 -10.17 6.63
C LEU A 233 -16.31 -10.82 7.43
N GLN A 234 -17.38 -10.09 7.74
CA GLN A 234 -18.56 -10.68 8.38
C GLN A 234 -19.35 -11.62 7.45
N ALA A 235 -19.26 -11.44 6.13
CA ALA A 235 -19.92 -12.33 5.17
C ALA A 235 -19.21 -13.69 4.99
N GLU A 236 -17.91 -13.79 5.29
CA GLU A 236 -17.14 -15.06 5.20
C GLU A 236 -17.01 -15.78 6.54
N ALA A 237 -17.28 -15.11 7.67
CA ALA A 237 -17.33 -15.74 8.98
C ALA A 237 -18.62 -16.53 9.27
N LEU A 238 -19.60 -16.49 8.36
CA LEU A 238 -20.91 -17.14 8.49
C LEU A 238 -21.15 -18.29 7.49
N GLN A 239 -20.17 -18.67 6.66
CA GLN A 239 -20.32 -19.89 5.87
C GLN A 239 -19.98 -21.12 6.72
N PRO A 240 -20.94 -22.04 6.95
CA PRO A 240 -20.64 -23.30 7.61
C PRO A 240 -19.63 -24.08 6.77
N VAL A 241 -18.63 -24.64 7.42
CA VAL A 241 -17.73 -25.64 6.84
C VAL A 241 -18.58 -26.80 6.30
N ARG A 242 -18.95 -26.75 5.02
CA ARG A 242 -19.44 -27.94 4.32
C ARG A 242 -18.25 -28.84 4.10
N LYS A 243 -18.20 -29.88 4.93
CA LYS A 243 -17.43 -31.10 4.75
C LYS A 243 -17.49 -31.52 3.28
N TRP A 244 -16.34 -31.55 2.62
CA TRP A 244 -16.17 -32.42 1.46
C TRP A 244 -15.87 -33.80 2.03
N ALA A 245 -16.93 -34.60 2.19
CA ALA A 245 -16.83 -36.05 2.28
C ALA A 245 -17.08 -36.58 0.87
N ALA A 246 -16.02 -37.10 0.25
CA ALA A 246 -16.07 -38.21 -0.68
C ALA A 246 -15.39 -39.39 0.04
#